data_AF-A0A6M5YFI5-F1
#
_entry.id   AF-A0A6M5YFI5-F1
#
_cell.length_a   1.000
_cell.length_b   1.000
_cell.length_c   1.000
_cell.angle_alpha   90.00
_cell.angle_beta   90.00
_cell.angle_gamma   90.00
#
_symmetry.space_group_name_H-M   'P 1'
#
loop_
_entity.id
_entity.type
_entity.pdbx_description
1 polymer ?
#
loop_
_entity_poly.entity_id
_entity_poly.type
_entity_poly.pdbx_seq_one_letter_code
_entity_poly.pdbx_strand_id
1 'polypeptide(L)' 'MEIIGEAANHLSDTLKEAAPETELRKIVAFRNFVTHEYFGIDLELLLDIITQRLEPLRLCVERLLSEYFAE' A
#
# COMPACT_ATOMS: atom_id res chain seq x y z
N MET A 1 -6.62 -1.96 -5.69
CA MET A 1 -5.41 -1.13 -5.50
C MET A 1 -5.73 0.34 -5.28
N GLU A 2 -6.72 0.91 -5.97
CA GLU A 2 -7.14 2.31 -5.76
C GLU A 2 -7.51 2.64 -4.31
N ILE A 3 -8.38 1.85 -3.69
CA ILE A 3 -8.82 2.07 -2.30
C ILE A 3 -7.64 2.02 -1.33
N ILE A 4 -6.79 1.00 -1.46
CA ILE A 4 -5.62 0.79 -0.59
C ILE A 4 -4.61 1.92 -0.76
N GLY A 5 -4.33 2.33 -2.00
CA GLY A 5 -3.40 3.42 -2.27
C GLY A 5 -3.94 4.78 -1.83
N GLU A 6 -5.24 5.02 -1.96
CA GLU A 6 -5.87 6.23 -1.43
C GLU A 6 -5.79 6.27 0.09
N ALA A 7 -6.14 5.16 0.78
CA ALA A 7 -6.03 5.07 2.24
C ALA A 7 -4.58 5.30 2.71
N ALA A 8 -3.59 4.69 2.04
CA ALA A 8 -2.17 4.88 2.34
C ALA A 8 -1.72 6.34 2.14
N ASN A 9 -2.30 7.05 1.17
CA ASN A 9 -1.99 8.46 0.93
C ASN A 9 -2.43 9.36 2.09
N HIS A 10 -3.57 9.05 2.72
CA HIS A 10 -4.15 9.80 3.85
C HIS A 10 -3.55 9.47 5.22
N LEU A 11 -2.66 8.48 5.32
CA LEU A 11 -1.95 8.22 6.59
C LEU A 11 -1.09 9.43 6.98
N SER A 12 -0.97 9.68 8.29
CA SER A 12 -0.05 10.71 8.80
C SER A 12 1.40 10.34 8.50
N ASP A 13 2.28 11.34 8.44
CA ASP A 13 3.71 11.09 8.21
C ASP A 13 4.30 10.22 9.32
N THR A 14 3.85 10.38 10.57
CA THR A 14 4.26 9.52 11.70
C THR A 14 3.96 8.05 11.45
N LEU A 15 2.76 7.70 10.96
CA LEU A 15 2.41 6.31 10.67
C LEU A 15 3.14 5.78 9.43
N LYS A 16 3.40 6.64 8.43
CA LYS A 16 4.21 6.29 7.27
C LYS A 16 5.67 6.01 7.65
N GLU A 17 6.23 6.80 8.56
CA GLU A 17 7.59 6.64 9.09
C GLU A 17 7.71 5.44 10.04
N ALA A 18 6.63 5.05 10.71
CA ALA A 18 6.57 3.88 11.58
C ALA A 18 6.52 2.54 10.80
N ALA A 19 6.46 2.57 9.47
CA ALA A 19 6.41 1.39 8.60
C ALA A 19 7.46 1.43 7.47
N PRO A 20 8.76 1.64 7.76
CA PRO A 20 9.80 1.76 6.73
C PRO A 20 10.00 0.47 5.91
N GLU A 21 9.66 -0.69 6.48
CA GLU A 21 9.69 -1.99 5.82
C GLU A 21 8.63 -2.13 4.72
N THR A 22 7.56 -1.35 4.81
CA THR A 22 6.49 -1.33 3.82
C THR A 22 6.58 -0.03 3.05
N GLU A 23 6.92 -0.12 1.77
CA GLU A 23 7.10 1.05 0.91
C GLU A 23 5.75 1.71 0.55
N LEU A 24 5.05 2.29 1.53
CA LEU A 24 3.71 2.90 1.39
C LEU A 24 3.68 3.96 0.28
N ARG A 25 4.78 4.70 0.10
CA ARG A 25 4.95 5.64 -1.02
C ARG A 25 4.85 4.96 -2.38
N LYS A 26 5.38 3.73 -2.53
CA LYS A 26 5.24 2.96 -3.78
C LYS A 26 3.81 2.47 -3.98
N ILE A 27 3.07 2.18 -2.91
CA ILE A 27 1.64 1.81 -3.01
C ILE A 27 0.81 3.00 -3.49
N VAL A 28 1.06 4.20 -2.96
CA VAL A 28 0.42 5.45 -3.44
C VAL A 28 0.79 5.72 -4.90
N ALA A 29 2.08 5.61 -5.26
CA ALA A 29 2.54 5.79 -6.63
C ALA A 29 1.91 4.77 -7.58
N PHE A 30 1.75 3.51 -7.14
CA PHE A 30 1.11 2.46 -7.93
C PHE A 30 -0.37 2.76 -8.17
N ARG A 31 -1.10 3.29 -7.18
CA ARG A 31 -2.47 3.78 -7.38
C ARG A 31 -2.53 4.85 -8.46
N ASN A 32 -1.61 5.81 -8.45
CA ASN A 32 -1.56 6.86 -9.47
C ASN A 32 -1.28 6.28 -10.87
N PHE A 33 -0.34 5.34 -10.96
CA PHE A 33 -0.02 4.63 -12.19
C PHE A 33 -1.23 3.88 -12.76
N VAL A 34 -1.90 3.05 -11.94
CA VAL A 34 -3.08 2.28 -12.38
C VAL A 34 -4.24 3.19 -12.81
N THR A 35 -4.42 4.35 -12.17
CA THR A 35 -5.52 5.28 -12.50
C THR A 35 -5.27 6.11 -13.77
N HIS A 36 -4.02 6.40 -14.12
CA HIS A 36 -3.70 7.28 -15.27
C HIS A 36 -3.19 6.51 -16.49
N GLU A 37 -2.58 5.35 -16.30
CA GLU A 37 -1.89 4.57 -17.36
C GLU A 37 -2.56 3.19 -17.58
N TYR A 38 -3.87 3.05 -17.29
CA TYR A 38 -4.58 1.76 -17.38
C TYR A 38 -4.46 1.08 -18.77
N PHE A 39 -4.21 1.87 -19.83
CA PHE A 39 -3.87 1.34 -21.15
C PHE A 39 -2.40 0.92 -21.22
N GLY A 40 -2.15 -0.39 -21.31
CA GLY A 40 -0.81 -0.96 -21.48
C GLY A 40 -0.22 -1.57 -20.21
N ILE A 41 -1.00 -1.68 -19.13
CA ILE A 41 -0.59 -2.43 -17.94
C ILE A 41 -0.57 -3.92 -18.25
N ASP A 42 0.58 -4.53 -17.99
CA ASP A 42 0.74 -5.98 -17.99
C ASP A 42 -0.04 -6.57 -16.80
N LEU A 43 -1.08 -7.35 -17.13
CA LEU A 43 -1.95 -7.97 -16.13
C LEU A 43 -1.23 -9.05 -15.31
N GLU A 44 -0.22 -9.72 -15.86
CA GLU A 44 0.59 -10.71 -15.11
C GLU A 44 1.45 -9.99 -14.07
N LEU A 45 2.06 -8.87 -14.45
CA LEU A 45 2.81 -8.03 -13.51
C LEU A 45 1.89 -7.47 -12.41
N LEU A 46 0.69 -7.00 -12.77
CA LEU A 46 -0.29 -6.53 -11.79
C LEU A 46 -0.68 -7.63 -10.80
N LEU A 47 -0.93 -8.85 -11.30
CA LEU A 47 -1.28 -10.00 -10.49
C LEU A 47 -0.12 -10.41 -9.56
N ASP A 48 1.12 -10.39 -10.04
CA ASP A 48 2.30 -10.69 -9.22
C ASP A 48 2.48 -9.67 -8.09
N ILE A 49 2.31 -8.37 -8.39
CA ILE A 49 2.36 -7.31 -7.37
C ILE A 49 1.28 -7.54 -6.31
N ILE A 50 0.04 -7.79 -6.72
CA ILE A 50 -1.07 -8.00 -5.80
C ILE A 50 -0.83 -9.24 -4.92
N THR A 51 -0.40 -10.35 -5.51
CA THR A 51 -0.22 -11.62 -4.78
C THR A 51 0.96 -11.56 -3.82
N GLN A 52 2.06 -10.90 -4.18
CA GLN A 52 3.26 -10.84 -3.34
C GLN A 52 3.25 -9.72 -2.29
N ARG A 53 2.54 -8.62 -2.52
CA ARG A 53 2.65 -7.42 -1.66
C ARG A 53 1.48 -7.23 -0.70
N LEU A 54 0.34 -7.88 -0.92
CA LEU A 54 -0.81 -7.72 -0.02
C LEU A 54 -0.57 -8.33 1.36
N GLU A 55 0.06 -9.49 1.45
CA GLU A 55 0.29 -10.15 2.74
C GLU A 55 1.27 -9.36 3.64
N PRO A 56 2.44 -8.90 3.16
CA PRO A 56 3.29 -7.99 3.93
C PRO A 56 2.57 -6.71 4.37
N LEU A 57 1.75 -6.12 3.48
CA LEU A 57 0.98 -4.92 3.80
C LEU A 57 -0.05 -5.18 4.90
N ARG A 58 -0.75 -6.32 4.86
CA ARG A 58 -1.71 -6.72 5.90
C ARG A 58 -1.04 -6.80 7.28
N LEU A 59 0.10 -7.50 7.36
CA LEU A 59 0.87 -7.64 8.60
C LEU A 59 1.34 -6.28 9.13
N CYS A 60 1.79 -5.40 8.24
CA CYS A 60 2.16 -4.03 8.61
C CYS A 60 0.97 -3.26 9.21
N VAL A 61 -0.22 -3.34 8.61
CA VAL A 61 -1.41 -2.65 9.11
C VAL A 61 -1.83 -3.22 10.47
N GLU A 62 -1.83 -4.54 10.64
CA GLU A 62 -2.13 -5.20 11.91
C GLU A 62 -1.17 -4.77 13.02
N ARG A 63 0.13 -4.68 12.72
CA ARG A 63 1.15 -4.16 13.63
C ARG A 63 0.86 -2.72 14.03
N LEU A 64 0.63 -1.82 13.06
CA LEU A 64 0.35 -0.41 13.34
C LEU A 64 -0.92 -0.22 14.18
N LEU A 65 -1.96 -1.02 13.92
CA LEU A 65 -3.17 -1.02 14.73
C LEU A 65 -2.87 -1.44 16.18
N SER A 66 -2.06 -2.49 16.38
CA SER A 66 -1.67 -2.94 17.71
C SER A 66 -0.77 -1.94 18.45
N GLU A 67 0.12 -1.22 17.77
CA GLU A 67 1.08 -0.33 18.42
C GLU A 67 0.50 1.05 18.75
N TYR A 68 -0.39 1.57 17.89
CA TYR A 68 -0.88 2.95 18.00
C TYR A 68 -2.35 3.06 18.43
N PHE A 69 -3.10 1.96 18.41
CA PHE A 69 -4.54 1.96 18.64
C PHE A 69 -5.03 0.84 19.57
N ALA A 70 -4.12 0.08 20.20
CA ALA A 70 -4.50 -0.86 21.25
C ALA A 70 -4.83 -0.08 22.54
N GLU A 71 -5.99 -0.40 23.14
CA GLU A 71 -6.38 0.04 24.49
C GLU A 71 -5.56 -0.66 25.58
#